data_AF-A0A554WSD4-F1
#
_entry.id   AF-A0A554WSD4-F1
#
_cell.length_a   1.000
_cell.length_b   1.000
_cell.length_c   1.000
_cell.angle_alpha   90.00
_cell.angle_beta   90.00
_cell.angle_gamma   90.00
#
_symmetry.space_group_name_H-M   'P 1'
#
loop_
_entity.id
_entity.type
_entity.pdbx_description
1 polymer ?
#
loop_
_entity_poly.entity_id
_entity_poly.type
_entity_poly.pdbx_seq_one_letter_code
_entity_poly.pdbx_strand_id
1 'polypeptide(L)'
;MADTDVHTLLPETEAWLRAAPGLPYPQALAAQFPRIANALAAVRHDPQALRERFHELLHDHRGGRRGFPLDVMMDLLALREALVHDDTPPEVDDSTKWVS
;
A
#
# COMPACT_ATOMS: atom_id res chain seq x y z
N MET A 1 3.17 -22.91 -17.41
CA MET A 1 2.34 -22.04 -16.56
C MET A 1 3.33 -21.10 -15.87
N ALA A 2 3.28 -19.80 -16.16
CA ALA A 2 4.32 -18.86 -15.75
C ALA A 2 4.40 -18.79 -14.22
N ASP A 3 5.48 -19.34 -13.68
CA ASP A 3 5.93 -19.04 -12.33
C ASP A 3 6.46 -17.60 -12.42
N THR A 4 5.56 -16.63 -12.23
CA THR A 4 5.94 -15.23 -12.19
C THR A 4 6.80 -15.07 -10.96
N ASP A 5 8.11 -15.03 -11.18
CA ASP A 5 9.14 -14.74 -10.18
C ASP A 5 8.63 -13.66 -9.24
N VAL A 6 8.34 -14.03 -7.99
CA VAL A 6 7.83 -13.13 -6.94
C VAL A 6 8.79 -11.96 -6.63
N HIS A 7 9.96 -11.98 -7.27
CA HIS A 7 11.02 -10.99 -7.23
C HIS A 7 10.98 -9.99 -8.41
N THR A 8 10.06 -10.14 -9.36
CA THR A 8 9.99 -9.26 -10.54
C THR A 8 8.78 -8.33 -10.44
N LEU A 9 9.02 -7.04 -10.65
CA LEU A 9 7.96 -6.05 -10.80
C LEU A 9 7.24 -6.29 -12.12
N LEU A 10 5.92 -6.38 -12.08
CA LEU A 10 5.13 -6.54 -13.30
C LEU A 10 5.13 -5.23 -14.11
N PRO A 11 5.18 -5.28 -15.46
CA PRO A 11 5.17 -4.08 -16.29
C PRO A 11 3.88 -3.26 -16.13
N GLU A 12 2.76 -3.92 -15.85
CA GLU A 12 1.49 -3.23 -15.52
C GLU A 12 1.56 -2.48 -14.19
N THR A 13 2.25 -3.04 -13.19
CA THR A 13 2.49 -2.40 -11.90
C THR A 13 3.39 -1.18 -12.09
N GLU A 14 4.47 -1.32 -12.85
CA GLU A 14 5.38 -0.19 -13.14
C GLU A 14 4.63 0.95 -13.85
N ALA A 15 3.85 0.63 -14.89
CA ALA A 15 3.06 1.60 -15.62
C ALA A 15 2.04 2.30 -14.70
N TRP A 16 1.37 1.54 -13.82
CA TRP A 16 0.45 2.09 -12.83
C TRP A 16 1.13 3.04 -11.85
N LEU A 17 2.27 2.64 -11.29
CA LEU A 17 3.06 3.48 -10.37
C LEU A 17 3.53 4.77 -11.03
N ARG A 18 3.93 4.73 -12.31
CA ARG A 18 4.30 5.94 -13.06
C ARG A 18 3.12 6.80 -13.48
N ALA A 19 1.94 6.22 -13.62
CA ALA A 19 0.72 6.94 -13.98
C ALA A 19 0.10 7.67 -12.78
N ALA A 20 0.54 7.39 -11.55
CA ALA A 20 0.05 8.06 -10.34
C ALA A 20 0.40 9.56 -10.36
N PRO A 21 -0.58 10.46 -10.46
CA PRO A 21 -0.33 11.90 -10.56
C PRO A 21 0.19 12.45 -9.23
N GLY A 22 1.23 13.29 -9.30
CA GLY A 22 1.78 13.97 -8.12
C GLY A 22 2.63 13.09 -7.20
N LEU A 23 2.86 11.83 -7.57
CA LEU A 23 3.65 10.89 -6.79
C LEU A 23 5.05 10.67 -7.41
N PRO A 24 6.15 10.87 -6.68
CA PRO A 24 7.46 10.39 -7.11
C PRO A 24 7.47 8.86 -7.20
N TYR A 25 8.09 8.32 -8.26
CA TYR A 25 8.15 6.87 -8.47
C TYR A 25 8.74 6.14 -7.24
N PRO A 26 8.02 5.18 -6.64
CA PRO A 26 8.45 4.51 -5.41
C PRO A 26 9.52 3.46 -5.72
N GLN A 27 10.75 3.93 -5.95
CA GLN A 27 11.89 3.15 -6.38
C GLN A 27 12.30 2.10 -5.33
N ALA A 28 12.26 2.44 -4.04
CA ALA A 28 12.68 1.53 -2.98
C ALA A 28 11.66 0.40 -2.79
N LEU A 29 10.36 0.72 -2.84
CA LEU A 29 9.29 -0.28 -2.82
C LEU A 29 9.39 -1.24 -4.02
N ALA A 30 9.52 -0.68 -5.22
CA ALA A 30 9.63 -1.46 -6.46
C ALA A 30 10.88 -2.37 -6.48
N ALA A 31 12.02 -1.88 -5.97
CA ALA A 31 13.28 -2.62 -5.97
C ALA A 31 13.35 -3.68 -4.85
N GLN A 32 12.89 -3.35 -3.65
CA GLN A 32 13.05 -4.22 -2.47
C GLN A 32 11.84 -5.12 -2.23
N PHE A 33 10.64 -4.66 -2.57
CA PHE A 33 9.37 -5.37 -2.33
C PHE A 33 8.45 -5.37 -3.57
N PRO A 34 8.90 -5.85 -4.73
CA PRO A 34 8.10 -5.89 -5.96
C PRO A 34 6.79 -6.68 -5.79
N ARG A 35 6.79 -7.73 -4.95
CA ARG A 35 5.58 -8.47 -4.58
C ARG A 35 4.48 -7.61 -3.92
N ILE A 36 4.87 -6.62 -3.12
CA ILE A 36 3.91 -5.72 -2.45
C ILE A 36 3.36 -4.74 -3.47
N ALA A 37 4.24 -4.16 -4.31
CA ALA A 37 3.82 -3.30 -5.41
C ALA A 37 2.84 -4.03 -6.35
N ASN A 38 3.12 -5.28 -6.71
CA ASN A 38 2.23 -6.10 -7.54
C ASN A 38 0.89 -6.39 -6.84
N ALA A 39 0.89 -6.69 -5.54
CA ALA A 39 -0.33 -6.91 -4.78
C ALA A 39 -1.20 -5.66 -4.70
N LEU A 40 -0.60 -4.48 -4.53
CA LEU A 40 -1.29 -3.19 -4.56
C LEU A 40 -1.87 -2.93 -5.95
N ALA A 41 -1.08 -3.16 -7.00
CA ALA A 41 -1.54 -3.02 -8.36
C ALA A 41 -2.70 -3.98 -8.68
N ALA A 42 -2.73 -5.19 -8.12
CA ALA A 42 -3.84 -6.13 -8.35
C ALA A 42 -5.19 -5.60 -7.82
N VAL A 43 -5.16 -4.84 -6.73
CA VAL A 43 -6.36 -4.23 -6.12
C VAL A 43 -6.56 -2.77 -6.55
N ARG A 44 -5.79 -2.24 -7.50
CA ARG A 44 -5.84 -0.83 -7.95
C ARG A 44 -7.22 -0.34 -8.39
N HIS A 45 -8.10 -1.27 -8.80
CA HIS A 45 -9.45 -0.97 -9.28
C HIS A 45 -10.46 -0.79 -8.14
N ASP A 46 -10.10 -1.21 -6.92
CA ASP A 46 -10.94 -1.11 -5.73
C ASP A 46 -10.24 -0.22 -4.68
N PRO A 47 -10.67 1.05 -4.56
CA PRO A 47 -10.05 1.99 -3.62
C PRO A 47 -10.23 1.57 -2.16
N GLN A 48 -11.30 0.84 -1.81
CA GLN A 48 -11.51 0.36 -0.45
C GLN A 48 -10.54 -0.78 -0.14
N ALA A 49 -10.43 -1.77 -1.03
CA ALA A 49 -9.45 -2.85 -0.88
C ALA A 49 -8.02 -2.31 -0.85
N LEU A 50 -7.71 -1.30 -1.66
CA LEU A 50 -6.41 -0.64 -1.65
C LEU A 50 -6.12 0.04 -0.30
N ARG A 51 -7.10 0.76 0.27
CA ARG A 51 -6.99 1.39 1.60
C ARG A 51 -6.80 0.35 2.70
N GLU A 52 -7.57 -0.73 2.70
CA GLU A 52 -7.43 -1.85 3.63
C GLU A 52 -6.03 -2.48 3.52
N ARG A 53 -5.51 -2.67 2.31
CA ARG A 53 -4.13 -3.17 2.10
C ARG A 53 -3.08 -2.24 2.67
N PHE A 54 -3.18 -0.94 2.45
CA PHE A 54 -2.27 0.02 3.07
C PHE A 54 -2.36 -0.02 4.59
N HIS A 55 -3.56 -0.10 5.14
CA HIS A 55 -3.77 -0.23 6.57
C HIS A 55 -3.10 -1.50 7.12
N GLU A 56 -3.30 -2.66 6.48
CA GLU A 56 -2.63 -3.92 6.87
C GLU A 56 -1.09 -3.83 6.80
N LEU A 57 -0.55 -3.14 5.80
CA LEU A 57 0.90 -2.99 5.60
C LEU A 57 1.52 -2.01 6.60
N LEU A 58 0.84 -0.92 6.94
CA LEU A 58 1.34 0.14 7.82
C LEU A 58 1.08 -0.15 9.30
N HIS A 59 -0.04 -0.80 9.62
CA HIS A 59 -0.48 -1.03 11.00
C HIS A 59 0.09 -2.32 11.63
N ASP A 60 1.04 -2.97 10.94
CA ASP A 60 1.80 -4.16 11.33
C ASP A 60 1.20 -4.98 12.49
N HIS A 61 0.06 -5.63 12.25
CA HIS A 61 -0.56 -6.53 13.23
C HIS A 61 0.22 -7.84 13.43
N ARG A 62 1.43 -7.99 12.87
CA ARG A 62 2.21 -9.23 12.92
C ARG A 62 3.47 -9.02 13.76
N GLY A 63 3.26 -8.92 15.08
CA GLY A 63 4.27 -8.73 16.13
C GLY A 63 5.48 -9.68 16.09
N GLY A 64 6.39 -9.46 15.14
CA GLY A 64 7.60 -10.25 14.98
C GLY A 64 8.36 -10.09 13.66
N ARG A 65 7.96 -9.21 12.74
CA ARG A 65 8.75 -8.92 11.53
C ARG A 65 9.58 -7.64 11.72
N ARG A 66 10.80 -7.64 11.18
CA ARG A 66 11.58 -6.40 11.01
C ARG A 66 10.73 -5.49 10.13
N GLY A 67 10.33 -4.33 10.65
CA GLY A 67 9.54 -3.35 9.91
C GLY A 67 10.18 -2.95 8.57
N PHE A 68 9.47 -2.18 7.77
CA PHE A 68 10.03 -1.70 6.50
C PHE A 68 11.22 -0.77 6.73
N PRO A 69 12.24 -0.82 5.86
CA PRO A 69 13.24 0.24 5.79
C PRO A 69 12.56 1.60 5.62
N LEU A 70 13.17 2.65 6.16
CA LEU A 70 12.60 4.00 6.12
C LEU A 70 12.25 4.43 4.69
N ASP A 71 13.10 4.14 3.71
CA ASP A 71 12.86 4.48 2.30
C ASP A 71 11.60 3.80 1.75
N VAL A 72 11.37 2.54 2.10
CA VAL A 72 10.18 1.78 1.69
C VAL A 72 8.94 2.29 2.42
N MET A 73 9.08 2.67 3.69
CA MET A 73 7.99 3.29 4.46
C MET A 73 7.57 4.63 3.84
N MET A 74 8.53 5.47 3.46
CA MET A 74 8.27 6.75 2.80
C MET A 74 7.56 6.56 1.47
N ASP A 75 8.00 5.58 0.67
CA ASP A 75 7.34 5.21 -0.59
C ASP A 75 5.89 4.77 -0.36
N LEU A 76 5.64 3.92 0.65
CA LEU A 76 4.29 3.44 0.99
C LEU A 76 3.39 4.58 1.47
N LEU A 77 3.90 5.49 2.28
CA LEU A 77 3.14 6.66 2.78
C LEU A 77 2.79 7.62 1.65
N ALA A 78 3.76 7.94 0.79
CA ALA A 78 3.53 8.79 -0.37
C ALA A 78 2.49 8.17 -1.32
N LEU A 79 2.62 6.87 -1.60
CA LEU A 79 1.69 6.13 -2.44
C LEU A 79 0.27 6.08 -1.83
N ARG A 80 0.15 5.89 -0.50
CA ARG A 80 -1.13 6.01 0.20
C ARG A 80 -1.72 7.39 0.01
N GLU A 81 -0.97 8.46 0.25
CA GLU A 81 -1.46 9.84 0.14
C GLU A 81 -1.95 10.18 -1.27
N ALA A 82 -1.22 9.73 -2.30
CA ALA A 82 -1.57 10.01 -3.69
C ALA A 82 -2.78 9.21 -4.20
N LEU A 83 -3.02 8.00 -3.66
CA LEU A 83 -4.07 7.10 -4.13
C LEU A 83 -5.31 7.09 -3.23
N VAL A 84 -5.09 7.28 -1.93
CA VAL A 84 -6.10 7.44 -0.91
C VAL A 84 -6.11 8.92 -0.56
N HIS A 85 -6.71 9.73 -1.44
CA HIS A 85 -7.12 11.07 -1.02
C HIS A 85 -8.03 10.89 0.20
N ASP A 86 -7.62 11.42 1.35
CA ASP A 86 -8.40 11.36 2.59
C ASP A 86 -9.66 12.25 2.44
N ASP A 87 -10.62 11.75 1.66
CA ASP A 87 -12.03 12.17 1.68
C ASP A 87 -12.81 11.30 2.70
N THR A 88 -12.13 10.54 3.55
CA THR A 88 -12.77 9.98 4.74
C THR A 88 -12.93 11.11 5.75
N PRO A 89 -14.15 11.64 5.98
CA PRO A 89 -14.40 12.36 7.22
C PRO A 89 -13.95 11.47 8.38
N PRO A 90 -13.47 12.04 9.50
CA PRO A 90 -13.12 11.24 10.66
C PRO A 90 -14.33 10.38 11.00
N GLU A 91 -14.23 9.08 10.72
CA GLU A 91 -15.15 8.11 11.25
C GLU A 91 -14.93 8.22 12.75
N VAL A 92 -15.83 8.95 13.40
CA VAL A 92 -16.02 8.91 14.84
C VAL A 92 -16.33 7.45 15.12
N ASP A 93 -15.28 6.70 15.44
CA ASP A 93 -15.41 5.35 15.96
C ASP A 93 -16.13 5.48 17.31
N ASP A 94 -17.46 5.45 17.26
CA ASP A 94 -18.40 5.31 18.37
C ASP A 94 -18.26 3.90 19.03
N SER A 95 -17.06 3.32 19.05
CA SER A 95 -16.74 2.13 19.84
C SER A 95 -16.52 2.43 21.32
N THR A 96 -16.87 3.64 21.81
CA THR A 96 -17.07 3.89 23.24
C THR A 96 -18.42 3.34 23.70
N LYS A 97 -18.68 2.07 23.39
CA LYS A 97 -19.71 1.25 24.03
C LYS A 97 -19.19 0.82 25.41
N TRP A 98 -19.01 1.78 26.32
CA TRP A 98 -18.94 1.45 27.74
C TRP A 98 -20.37 1.17 28.18
N VAL A 99 -20.66 -0.12 28.36
CA VAL A 99 -21.95 -0.60 28.85
C VAL A 99 -22.27 0.07 30.20
N SER A 100 -23.47 0.63 30.30
CA SER A 100 -24.06 1.18 31.53
C SER A 100 -24.49 0.08 32.49
#